data_AF-A0A2G2BBP1-F1
#
_entry.id   AF-A0A2G2BBP1-F1
#
_cell.length_a   1.000
_cell.length_b   1.000
_cell.length_c   1.000
_cell.angle_alpha   90.00
_cell.angle_beta   90.00
_cell.angle_gamma   90.00
#
_symmetry.space_group_name_H-M   'P 1'
#
loop_
_entity.id
_entity.type
_entity.pdbx_description
1 polymer ?
#
loop_
_entity_poly.entity_id
_entity_poly.type
_entity_poly.pdbx_seq_one_letter_code
_entity_poly.pdbx_strand_id
1 'polypeptide(L)'
;MSRYHPALVALHWILALLIIGGLIMGGNVLANTPNTDPFKLTALTAHMSVGITILALMLIRLVVRLSTRKPPHADIGNALANRTGVWTHWAFYLLVIAMCASGLATASIAGLPAIVFGGSGDPLPANFDDIASRAAHGVLATLLSILIALHVAAGLYHQYIRKDRLFARMWFGNRKGDDNA
;
A
#
# COMPACT_ATOMS: atom_id res chain seq x y z
N MET A 1 -14.77 -11.80 -20.45
CA MET A 1 -13.87 -10.87 -19.71
C MET A 1 -13.04 -11.69 -18.74
N SER A 2 -11.73 -11.78 -18.98
CA SER A 2 -10.85 -12.52 -18.08
C SER A 2 -10.52 -11.68 -16.83
N ARG A 3 -10.73 -12.32 -15.67
CA ARG A 3 -10.44 -11.79 -14.33
C ARG A 3 -8.96 -11.97 -14.01
N TYR A 4 -8.46 -11.19 -13.04
CA TYR A 4 -7.14 -11.44 -12.48
C TYR A 4 -7.10 -12.77 -11.71
N HIS A 5 -5.89 -13.31 -11.55
CA HIS A 5 -5.68 -14.50 -10.74
C HIS A 5 -6.25 -14.30 -9.32
N PRO A 6 -6.99 -15.25 -8.72
CA PRO A 6 -7.64 -15.07 -7.41
C PRO A 6 -6.68 -14.59 -6.31
N ALA A 7 -5.45 -15.10 -6.31
CA ALA A 7 -4.41 -14.64 -5.38
C ALA A 7 -4.09 -13.14 -5.51
N LEU A 8 -4.08 -12.59 -6.73
CA LEU A 8 -3.88 -11.15 -6.95
C LEU A 8 -5.09 -10.34 -6.48
N VAL A 9 -6.30 -10.89 -6.57
CA VAL A 9 -7.50 -10.22 -6.05
C VAL A 9 -7.46 -10.19 -4.52
N ALA A 10 -7.21 -11.32 -3.87
CA ALA A 10 -7.10 -11.41 -2.41
C ALA A 10 -6.00 -10.48 -1.87
N LEU A 11 -4.78 -10.58 -2.44
CA LEU A 11 -3.66 -9.71 -2.05
C LEU A 11 -3.99 -8.23 -2.26
N HIS A 12 -4.78 -7.87 -3.28
CA HIS A 12 -5.13 -6.47 -3.53
C HIS A 12 -5.97 -5.91 -2.39
N TRP A 13 -7.05 -6.60 -2.02
CA TRP A 13 -7.96 -6.13 -0.99
C TRP A 13 -7.33 -6.16 0.41
N ILE A 14 -6.53 -7.19 0.72
CA ILE A 14 -5.77 -7.24 1.97
C ILE A 14 -4.81 -6.05 2.05
N LEU A 15 -4.00 -5.82 1.01
CA LEU A 15 -3.07 -4.69 0.99
C LEU A 15 -3.80 -3.34 1.03
N ALA A 16 -4.92 -3.19 0.33
CA ALA A 16 -5.70 -1.96 0.35
C ALA A 16 -6.16 -1.61 1.78
N LEU A 17 -6.70 -2.58 2.52
CA LEU A 17 -7.12 -2.38 3.91
C LEU A 17 -5.93 -2.04 4.82
N LEU A 18 -4.83 -2.79 4.71
CA LEU A 18 -3.65 -2.57 5.53
C LEU A 18 -3.01 -1.20 5.25
N ILE A 19 -2.89 -0.81 3.99
CA ILE A 19 -2.31 0.49 3.60
C ILE A 19 -3.17 1.65 4.12
N ILE A 20 -4.49 1.58 3.94
CA ILE A 20 -5.40 2.61 4.45
C ILE A 20 -5.30 2.71 5.98
N GLY A 21 -5.34 1.59 6.69
CA GLY A 21 -5.18 1.56 8.15
C GLY A 21 -3.81 2.10 8.60
N GLY A 22 -2.74 1.73 7.90
CA GLY A 22 -1.38 2.20 8.16
C GLY A 22 -1.24 3.71 7.98
N LEU A 23 -1.82 4.28 6.90
CA LEU A 23 -1.82 5.72 6.64
C LEU A 23 -2.60 6.49 7.71
N ILE A 24 -3.80 6.01 8.11
CA ILE A 24 -4.59 6.63 9.19
C ILE A 24 -3.81 6.58 10.51
N MET A 25 -3.26 5.43 10.86
CA MET A 25 -2.49 5.30 12.11
C MET A 25 -1.23 6.17 12.09
N GLY A 26 -0.52 6.27 10.97
CA GLY A 26 0.66 7.12 10.85
C GLY A 26 0.32 8.61 10.91
N GLY A 27 -0.66 9.05 10.11
CA GLY A 27 -1.01 10.46 9.94
C GLY A 27 -1.92 11.05 11.01
N ASN A 28 -2.77 10.25 11.64
CA ASN A 28 -3.77 10.74 12.59
C ASN A 28 -3.50 10.33 14.03
N VAL A 29 -2.88 9.17 14.24
CA VAL A 29 -2.54 8.70 15.59
C VAL A 29 -1.10 9.09 15.92
N LEU A 30 -0.12 8.49 15.23
CA LEU A 30 1.29 8.73 15.53
C LEU A 30 1.72 10.18 15.36
N ALA A 31 1.24 10.90 14.33
CA ALA A 31 1.61 12.30 14.16
C ALA A 31 1.13 13.22 15.30
N ASN A 32 0.04 12.85 15.99
CA ASN A 32 -0.59 13.67 17.02
C ASN A 32 -0.33 13.20 18.45
N THR A 33 0.32 12.04 18.62
CA THR A 33 0.72 11.52 19.94
C THR A 33 2.16 11.94 20.25
N PRO A 34 2.45 12.66 21.34
CA PRO A 34 3.81 12.99 21.75
C PRO A 34 4.66 11.74 22.03
N ASN A 35 5.98 11.82 21.82
CA ASN A 35 6.87 10.68 22.11
C ASN A 35 7.00 10.35 23.62
N THR A 36 6.62 11.29 24.49
CA THR A 36 6.56 11.10 25.95
C THR A 36 5.30 10.36 26.41
N ASP A 37 4.31 10.20 25.54
CA ASP A 37 3.07 9.49 25.88
C ASP A 37 3.32 7.96 25.88
N PRO A 38 3.02 7.24 26.97
CA PRO A 38 3.18 5.78 27.02
C PRO A 38 2.43 5.03 25.91
N PHE A 39 1.29 5.56 25.43
CA PHE A 39 0.53 4.97 24.35
C PHE A 39 1.30 4.97 23.01
N LYS A 40 2.25 5.89 22.84
CA LYS A 40 3.05 6.02 21.61
C LYS A 40 3.79 4.73 21.27
N LEU A 41 4.32 4.03 22.29
CA LEU A 41 5.04 2.77 22.10
C LEU A 41 4.13 1.71 21.49
N THR A 42 2.95 1.50 22.07
CA THR A 42 1.95 0.55 21.55
C THR A 42 1.54 0.87 20.11
N ALA A 43 1.31 2.16 19.82
CA ALA A 43 0.96 2.61 18.48
C ALA A 43 2.11 2.40 17.46
N LEU A 44 3.37 2.63 17.88
CA LEU A 44 4.55 2.37 17.05
C LEU A 44 4.72 0.87 16.78
N THR A 45 4.54 0.01 17.79
CA THR A 45 4.58 -1.46 17.62
C THR A 45 3.58 -1.89 16.55
N ALA A 46 2.33 -1.43 16.65
CA ALA A 46 1.29 -1.75 15.67
C ALA A 46 1.64 -1.23 14.27
N HIS A 47 2.08 0.03 14.16
CA HIS A 47 2.42 0.64 12.87
C HIS A 47 3.60 -0.01 12.17
N MET A 48 4.68 -0.28 12.90
CA MET A 48 5.85 -0.97 12.36
C MET A 48 5.50 -2.39 11.92
N SER A 49 4.71 -3.13 12.71
CA SER A 49 4.26 -4.49 12.36
C SER A 49 3.41 -4.52 11.09
N VAL A 50 2.45 -3.58 10.97
CA VAL A 50 1.64 -3.41 9.76
C VAL A 50 2.53 -3.03 8.57
N GLY A 51 3.47 -2.11 8.73
CA GLY A 51 4.39 -1.68 7.67
C GLY A 51 5.27 -2.82 7.12
N ILE A 52 5.81 -3.65 8.01
CA ILE A 52 6.59 -4.85 7.64
C ILE A 52 5.70 -5.87 6.91
N THR A 53 4.47 -6.07 7.40
CA THR A 53 3.50 -6.98 6.79
C THR A 53 3.12 -6.51 5.38
N ILE A 54 2.87 -5.22 5.19
CA ILE A 54 2.60 -4.61 3.88
C ILE A 54 3.77 -4.86 2.93
N LEU A 55 5.02 -4.62 3.37
CA LEU A 55 6.19 -4.84 2.53
C LEU A 55 6.28 -6.29 2.07
N ALA A 56 6.16 -7.26 2.99
CA ALA A 56 6.20 -8.68 2.67
C ALA A 56 5.11 -9.08 1.67
N LEU A 57 3.85 -8.68 1.93
CA LEU A 57 2.73 -8.97 1.04
C LEU A 57 2.86 -8.27 -0.32
N MET A 58 3.46 -7.08 -0.38
CA MET A 58 3.69 -6.35 -1.62
C MET A 58 4.75 -7.02 -2.48
N LEU A 59 5.81 -7.56 -1.88
CA LEU A 59 6.81 -8.37 -2.57
C LEU A 59 6.20 -9.69 -3.08
N ILE A 60 5.42 -10.39 -2.26
CA ILE A 60 4.67 -11.58 -2.68
C ILE A 60 3.75 -11.24 -3.86
N ARG A 61 3.00 -10.13 -3.75
CA ARG A 61 2.13 -9.65 -4.84
C ARG A 61 2.92 -9.37 -6.11
N LEU A 62 4.11 -8.78 -6.01
CA LEU A 62 4.97 -8.52 -7.17
C LEU A 62 5.37 -9.83 -7.84
N VAL A 63 5.85 -10.81 -7.07
CA VAL A 63 6.21 -12.14 -7.58
C VAL A 63 5.01 -12.80 -8.26
N VAL A 64 3.85 -12.86 -7.60
CA VAL A 64 2.63 -13.44 -8.19
C VAL A 64 2.23 -12.70 -9.48
N ARG A 65 2.35 -11.37 -9.54
CA ARG A 65 2.02 -10.57 -10.74
C ARG A 65 2.97 -10.87 -11.91
N LEU A 66 4.24 -11.18 -11.62
CA LEU A 66 5.23 -11.54 -12.63
C LEU A 66 5.08 -13.00 -13.07
N SER A 67 4.67 -13.89 -12.18
CA SER A 67 4.55 -15.33 -12.44
C SER A 67 3.18 -15.77 -12.99
N THR A 68 2.16 -14.92 -12.98
CA THR A 68 0.80 -15.28 -13.47
C THR A 68 0.46 -14.62 -14.81
N ARG A 69 -0.29 -15.33 -15.66
CA ARG A 69 -0.80 -14.78 -16.92
C ARG A 69 -1.73 -13.60 -16.64
N LYS A 70 -1.40 -12.44 -17.20
CA LYS A 70 -2.24 -11.24 -17.11
C LYS A 70 -3.44 -11.40 -18.06
N PRO A 71 -4.66 -11.06 -17.62
CA PRO A 71 -5.78 -10.97 -18.55
C PRO A 71 -5.46 -9.90 -19.62
N PRO A 72 -6.01 -9.99 -20.85
CA PRO A 72 -5.77 -9.01 -21.90
C PRO A 72 -6.03 -7.59 -21.40
N HIS A 73 -5.29 -6.63 -21.93
CA HIS A 73 -5.46 -5.24 -21.53
C HIS A 73 -6.94 -4.85 -21.69
N ALA A 74 -7.53 -4.15 -20.70
CA ALA A 74 -8.87 -3.61 -20.92
C ALA A 74 -8.68 -2.47 -21.91
N ASP A 75 -9.11 -2.66 -23.16
CA ASP A 75 -9.21 -1.55 -24.06
C ASP A 75 -10.49 -0.77 -23.73
N ILE A 76 -10.33 0.37 -23.06
CA ILE A 76 -11.45 1.27 -22.73
C ILE A 76 -11.69 2.32 -23.83
N GLY A 77 -11.12 2.12 -25.02
CA GLY A 77 -11.32 2.98 -26.21
C GLY A 77 -10.51 4.27 -26.18
N ASN A 78 -9.55 4.39 -25.26
CA ASN A 78 -8.65 5.54 -25.16
C ASN A 78 -7.23 5.05 -24.84
N ALA A 79 -6.32 5.17 -25.81
CA ALA A 79 -4.94 4.68 -25.68
C ALA A 79 -4.15 5.36 -24.55
N LEU A 80 -4.43 6.63 -24.25
CA LEU A 80 -3.80 7.35 -23.14
C LEU A 80 -4.29 6.80 -21.80
N ALA A 81 -5.60 6.62 -21.64
CA ALA A 81 -6.20 6.08 -20.41
C ALA A 81 -5.82 4.60 -20.15
N ASN A 82 -5.73 3.81 -21.22
CA ASN A 82 -5.18 2.45 -21.19
C ASN A 82 -3.75 2.43 -20.62
N ARG A 83 -2.91 3.35 -21.10
CA ARG A 83 -1.50 3.45 -20.71
C ARG A 83 -1.33 3.98 -19.29
N THR A 84 -2.10 4.99 -18.87
CA THR A 84 -2.05 5.52 -17.49
C THR A 84 -2.42 4.46 -16.46
N GLY A 85 -3.38 3.59 -16.76
CA GLY A 85 -3.72 2.45 -15.90
C GLY A 85 -2.51 1.55 -15.57
N VAL A 86 -1.63 1.29 -16.55
CA VAL A 86 -0.41 0.49 -16.33
C VAL A 86 0.59 1.22 -15.45
N TRP A 87 0.82 2.51 -15.72
CA TRP A 87 1.77 3.34 -14.97
C TRP A 87 1.35 3.52 -13.51
N THR A 88 0.05 3.72 -13.25
CA THR A 88 -0.49 3.84 -11.89
C THR A 88 -0.15 2.61 -11.04
N HIS A 89 -0.25 1.39 -11.59
CA HIS A 89 0.10 0.19 -10.84
C HIS A 89 1.59 0.13 -10.49
N TRP A 90 2.47 0.48 -11.43
CA TRP A 90 3.90 0.53 -11.16
C TRP A 90 4.27 1.65 -10.18
N ALA A 91 3.60 2.80 -10.26
CA ALA A 91 3.73 3.87 -9.27
C ALA A 91 3.34 3.40 -7.87
N PHE A 92 2.27 2.60 -7.72
CA PHE A 92 1.95 1.98 -6.44
C PHE A 92 3.04 1.03 -5.93
N TYR A 93 3.61 0.19 -6.80
CA TYR A 93 4.74 -0.68 -6.39
C TYR A 93 5.91 0.14 -5.88
N LEU A 94 6.33 1.16 -6.63
CA LEU A 94 7.44 2.01 -6.24
C LEU A 94 7.15 2.76 -4.93
N LEU A 95 6.01 3.44 -4.84
CA LEU A 95 5.67 4.26 -3.67
C LEU A 95 5.47 3.44 -2.40
N VAL A 96 4.78 2.30 -2.47
CA VAL A 96 4.57 1.46 -1.27
C VAL A 96 5.89 0.87 -0.78
N ILE A 97 6.75 0.39 -1.69
CA ILE A 97 8.06 -0.15 -1.29
C ILE A 97 8.95 0.95 -0.72
N ALA A 98 9.01 2.13 -1.35
CA ALA A 98 9.76 3.27 -0.84
C ALA A 98 9.23 3.76 0.52
N MET A 99 7.91 3.77 0.71
CA MET A 99 7.25 4.11 1.97
C MET A 99 7.69 3.15 3.10
N CYS A 100 7.63 1.84 2.87
CA CYS A 100 8.09 0.85 3.84
C CYS A 100 9.61 0.97 4.10
N ALA A 101 10.41 1.15 3.06
CA ALA A 101 11.87 1.27 3.17
C ALA A 101 12.30 2.51 3.99
N SER A 102 11.65 3.66 3.76
CA SER A 102 11.89 4.88 4.56
C SER A 102 11.47 4.73 6.02
N GLY A 103 10.39 3.98 6.29
CA GLY A 103 9.97 3.65 7.65
C GLY A 103 11.00 2.76 8.36
N LEU A 104 11.51 1.72 7.68
CA LEU A 104 12.58 0.85 8.20
C LEU A 104 13.87 1.64 8.46
N ALA A 105 14.28 2.50 7.53
CA ALA A 105 15.46 3.36 7.72
C ALA A 105 15.31 4.28 8.94
N THR A 106 14.13 4.89 9.11
CA THR A 106 13.83 5.71 10.29
C THR A 106 13.92 4.89 11.58
N ALA A 107 13.33 3.70 11.58
CA ALA A 107 13.37 2.79 12.72
C ALA A 107 14.80 2.38 13.08
N SER A 108 15.63 2.04 12.08
CA SER A 108 17.04 1.69 12.30
C SER A 108 17.85 2.84 12.88
N ILE A 109 17.69 4.06 12.34
CA ILE A 109 18.43 5.25 12.80
C ILE A 109 18.03 5.61 14.24
N ALA A 110 16.74 5.51 14.56
CA ALA A 110 16.20 5.86 15.88
C ALA A 110 16.28 4.73 16.92
N GLY A 111 16.90 3.58 16.60
CA GLY A 111 17.01 2.45 17.53
C GLY A 111 15.67 1.78 17.88
N LEU A 112 14.61 2.03 17.11
CA LEU A 112 13.25 1.59 17.43
C LEU A 112 13.09 0.07 17.54
N PRO A 113 13.77 -0.80 16.76
CA PRO A 113 13.61 -2.24 16.92
C PRO A 113 13.90 -2.74 18.35
N ALA A 114 14.96 -2.21 19.00
CA ALA A 114 15.31 -2.58 20.37
C ALA A 114 14.31 -2.05 21.40
N ILE A 115 13.75 -0.86 21.16
CA ILE A 115 12.75 -0.23 22.05
C ILE A 115 11.40 -0.94 21.94
N VAL A 116 10.92 -1.10 20.70
CA VAL A 116 9.53 -1.46 20.38
C VAL A 116 9.30 -2.97 20.36
N PHE A 117 10.29 -3.75 19.91
CA PHE A 117 10.21 -5.21 19.83
C PHE A 117 11.16 -5.92 20.79
N GLY A 118 12.30 -5.30 21.11
CA GLY A 118 13.33 -5.87 21.98
C GLY A 118 13.11 -5.67 23.47
N GLY A 119 12.23 -4.77 23.88
CA GLY A 119 11.95 -4.50 25.30
C GLY A 119 13.14 -3.93 26.07
N SER A 120 14.03 -3.20 25.40
CA SER A 120 15.22 -2.58 26.03
C SER A 120 14.90 -1.70 27.24
N GLY A 121 13.71 -1.10 27.29
CA GLY A 121 13.33 -0.11 28.30
C GLY A 121 13.90 1.29 28.02
N ASP A 122 14.66 1.46 26.95
CA ASP A 122 15.20 2.75 26.54
C ASP A 122 14.05 3.71 26.16
N PRO A 123 14.15 5.01 26.52
CA PRO A 123 13.15 5.99 26.15
C PRO A 123 13.15 6.22 24.64
N LEU A 124 11.97 6.57 24.07
CA LEU A 124 11.90 7.07 22.71
C LEU A 124 12.70 8.38 22.58
N PRO A 125 13.33 8.64 21.41
CA PRO A 125 13.88 9.95 21.11
C PRO A 125 12.83 11.06 21.30
N ALA A 126 13.24 12.26 21.72
CA ALA A 126 12.32 13.37 21.97
C ALA A 126 11.45 13.71 20.76
N ASN A 127 12.04 13.67 19.56
CA ASN A 127 11.36 13.78 18.27
C ASN A 127 12.11 12.95 17.21
N PHE A 128 11.62 12.97 15.97
CA PHE A 128 12.24 12.29 14.83
C PHE A 128 12.59 13.28 13.70
N ASP A 129 12.62 14.58 13.98
CA ASP A 129 12.59 15.64 12.96
C ASP A 129 13.92 15.75 12.21
N ASP A 130 15.03 15.44 12.88
CA ASP A 130 16.38 15.45 12.30
C ASP A 130 16.67 14.22 11.43
N ILE A 131 15.73 13.27 11.34
CA ILE A 131 15.90 12.04 10.57
C ILE A 131 15.38 12.26 9.15
N ALA A 132 16.27 12.39 8.18
CA ALA A 132 15.91 12.62 6.77
C ALA A 132 14.92 11.58 6.21
N SER A 133 15.07 10.30 6.58
CA SER A 133 14.14 9.24 6.17
C SER A 133 12.73 9.42 6.75
N ARG A 134 12.59 10.08 7.92
CA ARG A 134 11.28 10.40 8.52
C ARG A 134 10.57 11.49 7.73
N ALA A 135 11.29 12.52 7.30
CA ALA A 135 10.75 13.55 6.41
C ALA A 135 10.31 12.93 5.07
N ALA A 136 11.17 12.10 4.46
CA ALA A 136 10.85 11.37 3.24
C ALA A 136 9.61 10.47 3.41
N HIS A 137 9.50 9.76 4.54
CA HIS A 137 8.33 8.93 4.86
C HIS A 137 7.04 9.76 4.89
N GLY A 138 7.08 10.96 5.46
CA GLY A 138 5.95 11.89 5.45
C GLY A 138 5.52 12.31 4.04
N VAL A 139 6.48 12.70 3.20
CA VAL A 139 6.21 13.07 1.79
C VAL A 139 5.64 11.88 1.01
N LEU A 140 6.22 10.69 1.18
CA LEU A 140 5.74 9.46 0.53
C LEU A 140 4.32 9.10 0.99
N ALA A 141 3.97 9.34 2.26
CA ALA A 141 2.61 9.15 2.77
C ALA A 141 1.60 10.05 2.02
N THR A 142 1.94 11.32 1.84
CA THR A 142 1.10 12.29 1.11
C THR A 142 0.93 11.87 -0.34
N LEU A 143 2.02 11.57 -1.04
CA LEU A 143 1.98 11.14 -2.44
C LEU A 143 1.17 9.85 -2.62
N LEU A 144 1.36 8.87 -1.73
CA LEU A 144 0.61 7.63 -1.75
C LEU A 144 -0.88 7.88 -1.50
N SER A 145 -1.23 8.74 -0.55
CA SER A 145 -2.63 9.10 -0.25
C SER A 145 -3.33 9.72 -1.45
N ILE A 146 -2.66 10.65 -2.15
CA ILE A 146 -3.18 11.26 -3.38
C ILE A 146 -3.38 10.20 -4.47
N LEU A 147 -2.39 9.32 -4.68
CA LEU A 147 -2.48 8.28 -5.69
C LEU A 147 -3.62 7.28 -5.40
N ILE A 148 -3.84 6.93 -4.12
CA ILE A 148 -4.98 6.12 -3.70
C ILE A 148 -6.30 6.83 -4.02
N ALA A 149 -6.44 8.11 -3.66
CA ALA A 149 -7.65 8.87 -3.93
C ALA A 149 -7.98 8.91 -5.42
N LEU A 150 -6.98 9.21 -6.26
CA LEU A 150 -7.13 9.22 -7.72
C LEU A 150 -7.49 7.82 -8.27
N HIS A 151 -6.86 6.77 -7.74
CA HIS A 151 -7.14 5.39 -8.14
C HIS A 151 -8.58 4.97 -7.81
N VAL A 152 -9.06 5.29 -6.60
CA VAL A 152 -10.43 5.01 -6.17
C VAL A 152 -11.41 5.81 -7.01
N ALA A 153 -11.17 7.11 -7.21
CA ALA A 153 -12.02 7.96 -8.04
C ALA A 153 -12.12 7.46 -9.49
N ALA A 154 -11.00 7.04 -10.09
CA ALA A 154 -10.98 6.44 -11.41
C ALA A 154 -11.81 5.14 -11.44
N GLY A 155 -11.63 4.27 -10.45
CA GLY A 155 -12.48 3.10 -10.29
C GLY A 155 -13.96 3.48 -10.31
N LEU A 156 -14.39 4.32 -9.37
CA LEU A 156 -15.79 4.74 -9.21
C LEU A 156 -16.36 5.35 -10.50
N TYR A 157 -15.58 6.17 -11.20
CA TYR A 157 -15.94 6.70 -12.51
C TYR A 157 -16.23 5.58 -13.52
N HIS A 158 -15.37 4.56 -13.58
CA HIS A 158 -15.58 3.40 -14.46
C HIS A 158 -16.81 2.57 -14.06
N GLN A 159 -17.11 2.43 -12.77
CA GLN A 159 -18.28 1.69 -12.30
C GLN A 159 -19.60 2.39 -12.63
N TYR A 160 -19.71 3.66 -12.24
CA TYR A 160 -21.00 4.35 -12.17
C TYR A 160 -21.28 5.20 -13.40
N ILE A 161 -20.24 5.75 -14.04
CA ILE A 161 -20.38 6.64 -15.20
C ILE A 161 -20.14 5.86 -16.49
N ARG A 162 -18.98 5.24 -16.67
CA ARG A 162 -18.68 4.47 -17.90
C ARG A 162 -19.43 3.14 -17.99
N LYS A 163 -19.73 2.53 -16.83
CA LYS A 163 -20.43 1.24 -16.71
C LYS A 163 -19.76 0.12 -17.53
N ASP A 164 -18.44 0.19 -17.68
CA ASP A 164 -17.64 -0.75 -18.50
C ASP A 164 -17.23 -2.04 -17.75
N ARG A 165 -17.71 -2.19 -16.51
CA ARG A 165 -17.46 -3.35 -15.63
C ARG A 165 -15.97 -3.59 -15.34
N LEU A 166 -15.12 -2.58 -15.44
CA LEU A 166 -13.68 -2.67 -15.14
C LEU A 166 -13.42 -3.23 -13.72
N PHE A 167 -14.21 -2.80 -12.74
CA PHE A 167 -14.13 -3.30 -11.36
C PHE A 167 -14.32 -4.81 -11.22
N ALA A 168 -15.14 -5.43 -12.08
CA ALA A 168 -15.42 -6.86 -12.00
C ALA A 168 -14.17 -7.73 -12.22
N ARG A 169 -13.08 -7.15 -12.75
CA ARG A 169 -11.80 -7.82 -12.95
C ARG A 169 -10.99 -7.96 -11.65
N MET A 170 -11.22 -7.09 -10.67
CA MET A 170 -10.58 -7.08 -9.34
C MET A 170 -11.55 -7.49 -8.22
N TRP A 171 -12.68 -8.12 -8.58
CA TRP A 171 -13.63 -8.68 -7.63
C TRP A 171 -13.50 -10.21 -7.51
N PHE A 172 -13.95 -10.76 -6.39
CA PHE A 172 -13.90 -12.20 -6.15
C PHE A 172 -14.79 -13.00 -7.14
N GLY A 173 -14.36 -14.22 -7.47
CA GLY A 173 -15.15 -15.24 -8.17
C GLY A 173 -14.44 -15.89 -9.37
N ASN A 174 -15.01 -16.98 -9.88
CA ASN A 174 -14.34 -17.87 -10.83
C ASN A 174 -13.92 -17.18 -12.14
N ARG A 175 -12.66 -17.41 -12.52
CA ARG A 175 -12.23 -17.27 -13.91
C ARG A 175 -13.00 -18.32 -14.70
N LYS A 176 -14.03 -17.92 -15.46
CA LYS A 176 -14.51 -18.78 -16.55
C LYS A 176 -13.29 -19.01 -17.45
N GLY A 177 -12.81 -20.24 -17.54
CA GLY A 177 -11.79 -20.62 -18.51
C GLY A 177 -12.35 -20.30 -19.88
N ASP A 178 -11.59 -19.57 -20.70
CA ASP A 178 -11.85 -19.48 -22.12
C ASP A 178 -11.40 -20.82 -22.77
N ASP A 179 -11.89 -21.95 -22.26
CA ASP A 179 -11.54 -23.30 -22.70
C ASP A 179 -12.56 -23.81 -23.72
N ASN A 180 -13.15 -22.91 -24.53
CA ASN A 180 -14.02 -23.23 -25.66
C ASN A 180 -14.02 -22.05 -26.65
N ALA A 181 -12.97 -21.97 -27.48
CA ALA A 181 -12.99 -21.33 -28.80
C ALA A 181 -11.82 -21.87 -29.64
#